data_AF-A0A345DSK6-F1
#
_entry.id   AF-A0A345DSK6-F1
#
_cell.length_a   1.000
_cell.length_b   1.000
_cell.length_c   1.000
_cell.angle_alpha   90.00
_cell.angle_beta   90.00
_cell.angle_gamma   90.00
#
_symmetry.space_group_name_H-M   'P 1'
#
loop_
_entity.id
_entity.type
_entity.pdbx_description
1 polymer ?
#
loop_
_entity_poly.entity_id
_entity_poly.type
_entity_poly.pdbx_seq_one_letter_code
_entity_poly.pdbx_strand_id
1 'polypeptide(L)'
;MNGFLVQLIDIATGKIIKDDKGNESKWDSYTFTPVIKLENGTFKGTKDLSKSKWFKITDENYLKLKPYLIDGNLFYVSLKWDGKINIVEPYTENNNEQDFINKYSNNSSITESNS
;
A
#
# COMPACT_ATOMS: atom_id res chain seq x y z
N MET A 1 -9.60 9.82 5.29
CA MET A 1 -8.77 9.00 4.37
C MET A 1 -9.39 7.61 4.31
N ASN A 2 -9.50 6.96 3.15
CA ASN A 2 -10.10 5.63 3.06
C ASN A 2 -9.01 4.56 3.10
N GLY A 3 -9.10 3.65 4.07
CA GLY A 3 -8.30 2.44 4.14
C GLY A 3 -9.04 1.28 3.47
N PHE A 4 -8.31 0.32 2.92
CA PHE A 4 -8.88 -0.87 2.31
C PHE A 4 -8.02 -2.08 2.62
N LEU A 5 -8.65 -3.21 2.90
CA LEU A 5 -7.96 -4.48 3.01
C LEU A 5 -7.71 -5.04 1.60
N VAL A 6 -6.45 -5.42 1.35
CA VAL A 6 -6.01 -5.97 0.06
C VAL A 6 -5.13 -7.19 0.29
N GLN A 7 -5.00 -8.02 -0.74
CA GLN A 7 -4.04 -9.11 -0.81
C GLN A 7 -2.97 -8.77 -1.85
N LEU A 8 -1.70 -9.03 -1.52
CA LEU A 8 -0.61 -9.00 -2.48
C LEU A 8 -0.71 -10.23 -3.39
N ILE A 9 -0.71 -10.02 -4.72
CA ILE A 9 -0.95 -11.07 -5.71
C ILE A 9 0.11 -11.17 -6.82
N ASP A 10 1.03 -10.22 -6.88
CA ASP A 10 2.14 -10.23 -7.83
C ASP A 10 3.28 -9.33 -7.35
N ILE A 11 4.51 -9.78 -7.61
CA ILE A 11 5.75 -9.13 -7.17
C ILE A 11 6.73 -9.12 -8.33
N ALA A 12 7.16 -7.92 -8.73
CA ALA A 12 8.17 -7.71 -9.76
C ALA A 12 9.33 -6.88 -9.21
N THR A 13 10.51 -7.50 -9.05
CA THR A 13 11.68 -6.87 -8.44
C THR A 13 12.77 -6.51 -9.45
N GLY A 14 13.68 -5.61 -9.04
CA GLY A 14 14.90 -5.28 -9.78
C GLY A 14 14.67 -4.53 -11.08
N LYS A 15 13.51 -3.87 -11.25
CA LYS A 15 13.20 -3.09 -12.45
C LYS A 15 14.04 -1.82 -12.49
N ILE A 16 14.61 -1.53 -13.65
CA ILE A 16 15.32 -0.28 -13.89
C ILE A 16 14.36 0.66 -14.62
N ILE A 17 14.16 1.84 -14.06
CA ILE A 17 13.36 2.92 -14.65
C ILE A 17 14.30 4.09 -14.92
N LYS A 18 14.24 4.61 -16.14
CA LYS A 18 15.03 5.74 -16.61
C LYS A 18 14.15 6.98 -16.66
N ASP A 19 14.63 8.09 -16.08
CA ASP A 19 13.95 9.38 -16.19
C ASP A 19 14.23 10.06 -17.55
N ASP A 20 13.54 11.18 -17.82
CA ASP A 20 13.70 11.94 -19.07
C ASP A 20 15.11 12.52 -19.27
N LYS A 21 15.90 12.61 -18.19
CA LYS A 21 17.31 13.06 -18.21
C LYS A 21 18.29 11.91 -18.39
N GLY A 22 17.79 10.68 -18.45
CA GLY A 22 18.57 9.48 -18.61
C GLY A 22 19.14 8.89 -17.32
N ASN A 23 18.75 9.39 -16.15
CA ASN A 23 19.18 8.81 -14.88
C ASN A 23 18.40 7.52 -14.61
N GLU A 24 19.12 6.48 -14.23
CA GLU A 24 18.52 5.19 -13.88
C GLU A 24 18.24 5.11 -12.38
N SER A 25 17.14 4.46 -12.04
CA SER A 25 16.80 4.10 -10.66
C SER A 25 16.24 2.68 -10.64
N LYS A 26 16.54 1.96 -9.56
CA LYS A 26 16.02 0.61 -9.33
C LYS A 26 14.74 0.66 -8.50
N TRP A 27 13.75 -0.11 -8.93
CA TRP A 27 12.41 -0.14 -8.36
C TRP A 27 11.89 -1.57 -8.27
N ASP A 28 11.07 -1.79 -7.25
CA ASP A 28 10.27 -3.00 -7.08
C ASP A 28 8.78 -2.61 -7.18
N SER A 29 7.96 -3.46 -7.80
CA SER A 29 6.51 -3.27 -7.96
C SER A 29 5.76 -4.39 -7.28
N TYR A 30 4.72 -4.02 -6.54
CA TYR A 30 3.86 -4.93 -5.79
C TYR A 30 2.41 -4.67 -6.18
N THR A 31 1.70 -5.69 -6.64
CA THR A 31 0.31 -5.58 -7.11
C THR A 31 -0.65 -6.11 -6.06
N PHE A 32 -1.59 -5.28 -5.68
CA PHE A 32 -2.56 -5.57 -4.63
C PHE A 32 -3.96 -5.67 -5.20
N THR A 33 -4.74 -6.64 -4.74
CA THR A 33 -6.16 -6.81 -5.09
C THR A 33 -7.04 -6.59 -3.87
N PRO A 34 -8.17 -5.89 -3.96
CA PRO A 34 -9.10 -5.79 -2.84
C PRO A 34 -9.65 -7.15 -2.45
N VAL A 35 -9.84 -7.37 -1.15
CA VAL A 35 -10.42 -8.60 -0.61
C VAL A 35 -11.71 -8.31 0.15
N ILE A 36 -12.59 -9.31 0.19
CA ILE A 36 -13.75 -9.35 1.08
C ILE A 36 -13.58 -10.47 2.11
N LYS A 37 -13.92 -10.18 3.36
CA LYS A 37 -14.00 -11.20 4.41
C LYS A 37 -15.34 -11.93 4.28
N LEU A 38 -15.29 -13.25 4.16
CA LEU A 38 -16.46 -14.12 4.10
C LEU A 38 -16.93 -14.47 5.52
N GLU A 39 -18.16 -14.96 5.63
CA GLU A 39 -18.78 -15.34 6.93
C GLU A 39 -17.98 -16.42 7.67
N ASN A 40 -17.29 -17.30 6.93
CA ASN A 40 -16.43 -18.33 7.49
C ASN A 40 -15.04 -17.81 7.95
N GLY A 41 -14.82 -16.49 7.93
CA GLY A 41 -13.58 -15.85 8.33
C GLY A 41 -12.48 -15.82 7.27
N THR A 42 -12.66 -16.47 6.12
CA THR A 42 -11.68 -16.46 5.01
C THR A 42 -11.77 -15.19 4.17
N PHE A 43 -10.71 -14.88 3.42
CA PHE A 43 -10.66 -13.73 2.53
C PHE A 43 -10.71 -14.17 1.06
N LYS A 44 -11.51 -13.46 0.26
CA LYS A 44 -11.62 -13.69 -1.19
C LYS A 44 -11.20 -12.44 -1.95
N GLY A 45 -10.22 -12.57 -2.84
CA GLY A 45 -9.79 -11.50 -3.74
C GLY A 45 -10.81 -11.17 -4.82
N THR A 46 -10.90 -9.88 -5.15
CA THR A 46 -11.72 -9.33 -6.24
C THR A 46 -10.79 -8.76 -7.30
N LYS A 47 -10.50 -9.54 -8.34
CA LYS A 47 -9.42 -9.22 -9.31
C LYS A 47 -9.64 -7.92 -10.09
N ASP A 48 -10.89 -7.49 -10.24
CA ASP A 48 -11.31 -6.40 -11.12
C ASP A 48 -10.76 -5.00 -10.75
N LEU A 49 -10.13 -4.85 -9.58
CA LEU A 49 -9.65 -3.57 -9.06
C LEU A 49 -8.18 -3.60 -8.60
N SER A 50 -7.39 -4.51 -9.17
CA SER A 50 -5.98 -4.66 -8.81
C SER A 50 -5.18 -3.38 -9.12
N LYS A 51 -4.33 -2.96 -8.18
CA LYS A 51 -3.47 -1.77 -8.31
C LYS A 51 -2.05 -2.08 -7.88
N SER A 52 -1.09 -1.62 -8.65
CA SER A 52 0.33 -1.75 -8.31
C SER A 52 0.86 -0.52 -7.59
N LYS A 53 1.75 -0.74 -6.63
CA LYS A 53 2.57 0.29 -6.02
C LYS A 53 4.05 0.02 -6.32
N TRP A 54 4.71 1.06 -6.81
CA TRP A 54 6.14 1.05 -7.09
C TRP A 54 6.89 1.65 -5.90
N PHE A 55 7.94 0.96 -5.47
CA PHE A 55 8.85 1.40 -4.42
C PHE A 55 10.26 1.51 -4.97
N LYS A 56 10.92 2.63 -4.68
CA LYS A 56 12.33 2.78 -5.00
C LYS A 56 13.12 1.95 -3.99
N ILE A 57 14.08 1.15 -4.46
CA ILE A 57 14.78 0.22 -3.55
C ILE A 57 15.64 0.91 -2.48
N THR A 58 15.89 2.20 -2.64
CA THR A 58 16.65 3.04 -1.70
C THR A 58 15.76 3.74 -0.66
N ASP A 59 14.44 3.57 -0.72
CA ASP A 59 13.51 4.17 0.24
C ASP A 59 13.56 3.41 1.58
N GLU A 60 13.87 4.11 2.68
CA GLU A 60 14.02 3.50 4.01
C GLU A 60 12.71 2.90 4.54
N ASN A 61 11.57 3.53 4.24
CA ASN A 61 10.26 3.00 4.67
C ASN A 61 9.93 1.74 3.88
N TYR A 62 10.28 1.71 2.60
CA TYR A 62 10.19 0.48 1.80
C TYR A 62 11.07 -0.63 2.38
N LEU A 63 12.33 -0.35 2.72
CA LEU A 63 13.24 -1.37 3.25
C LEU A 63 12.72 -1.98 4.57
N LYS A 64 12.05 -1.19 5.42
CA LYS A 64 11.38 -1.68 6.63
C LYS A 64 10.14 -2.53 6.32
N LEU A 65 9.38 -2.18 5.29
CA LEU A 65 8.18 -2.91 4.86
C LEU A 65 8.50 -4.20 4.08
N LYS A 66 9.61 -4.22 3.35
CA LYS A 66 10.00 -5.29 2.41
C LYS A 66 9.92 -6.71 2.98
N PRO A 67 10.37 -7.00 4.22
CA PRO A 67 10.29 -8.35 4.80
C PRO A 67 8.86 -8.89 4.92
N TYR A 68 7.85 -8.01 4.94
CA TYR A 68 6.45 -8.39 5.07
C TYR A 68 5.74 -8.59 3.73
N LEU A 69 6.30 -8.08 2.62
CA LEU A 69 5.72 -8.13 1.27
C LEU A 69 5.86 -9.51 0.63
N ILE A 70 5.17 -10.48 1.21
CA ILE A 70 5.13 -11.88 0.76
C ILE A 70 3.83 -12.09 -0.03
N ASP A 71 3.93 -12.78 -1.16
CA ASP A 71 2.78 -13.09 -2.01
C ASP A 71 1.68 -13.81 -1.20
N GLY A 72 0.43 -13.43 -1.44
CA GLY A 72 -0.73 -13.92 -0.70
C GLY A 72 -1.01 -13.24 0.64
N ASN A 73 -0.07 -12.48 1.22
CA ASN A 73 -0.30 -11.78 2.48
C ASN A 73 -1.29 -10.63 2.32
N LEU A 74 -1.97 -10.32 3.44
CA LEU A 74 -2.91 -9.22 3.55
C LEU A 74 -2.25 -7.93 4.03
N PHE A 75 -2.77 -6.81 3.54
CA PHE A 75 -2.29 -5.47 3.86
C PHE A 75 -3.46 -4.51 3.98
N TYR A 76 -3.30 -3.50 4.84
CA TYR A 76 -4.09 -2.29 4.74
C TYR A 76 -3.40 -1.30 3.81
N VAL A 77 -4.17 -0.74 2.88
CA VAL A 77 -3.70 0.32 2.00
C VAL A 77 -4.57 1.54 2.08
N SER A 78 -3.98 2.70 1.83
CA SER A 78 -4.75 3.92 1.56
C SER A 78 -4.52 4.41 0.16
N LEU A 79 -5.53 5.05 -0.41
CA LEU A 79 -5.44 5.65 -1.74
C LEU A 79 -5.30 7.17 -1.63
N LYS A 80 -4.54 7.75 -2.54
CA LYS A 80 -4.57 9.19 -2.84
C LYS A 80 -5.87 9.53 -3.61
N TRP A 81 -6.16 10.81 -3.75
CA TRP A 81 -7.30 11.31 -4.54
C TRP A 81 -7.23 10.86 -6.02
N ASP A 82 -6.03 10.65 -6.56
CA ASP A 82 -5.81 10.14 -7.93
C ASP A 82 -5.92 8.60 -8.04
N GLY A 83 -6.35 7.93 -6.96
CA GLY A 83 -6.58 6.49 -6.92
C GLY A 83 -5.31 5.64 -6.85
N LYS A 84 -4.12 6.25 -6.68
CA LYS A 84 -2.86 5.52 -6.47
C LYS A 84 -2.68 5.14 -5.01
N ILE A 85 -2.03 4.01 -4.76
CA ILE A 85 -1.72 3.55 -3.41
C ILE A 85 -0.70 4.48 -2.75
N ASN A 86 -1.09 5.07 -1.62
CA ASN A 86 -0.28 5.96 -0.82
C ASN A 86 0.48 5.21 0.28
N ILE A 87 -0.26 4.56 1.18
CA ILE A 87 0.29 3.85 2.35
C ILE A 87 0.04 2.35 2.16
N VAL A 88 0.98 1.54 2.63
CA VAL A 88 0.85 0.08 2.72
C VAL A 88 1.35 -0.33 4.10
N GLU A 89 0.54 -1.06 4.85
CA GLU A 89 0.91 -1.65 6.13
C GLU A 89 0.51 -3.13 6.19
N PRO A 90 1.34 -4.00 6.79
CA PRO A 90 0.96 -5.39 7.01
C PRO A 90 -0.34 -5.49 7.80
N TYR A 91 -1.24 -6.36 7.36
CA TYR A 91 -2.42 -6.70 8.14
C TYR A 91 -1.99 -7.46 9.40
N THR A 92 -2.52 -7.06 10.55
CA THR A 92 -2.41 -7.80 11.81
C THR A 92 -3.82 -8.07 12.33
N GLU A 93 -4.11 -9.30 12.74
CA GLU A 93 -5.46 -9.70 13.20
C GLU A 93 -5.95 -8.88 14.41
N ASN A 94 -5.03 -8.31 15.18
CA ASN A 94 -5.31 -7.47 16.34
C ASN A 94 -5.60 -6.00 16.01
N ASN A 95 -5.34 -5.54 14.77
CA ASN A 95 -5.67 -4.19 14.32
C ASN A 95 -6.82 -4.25 13.31
N ASN A 96 -7.92 -3.61 13.64
CA ASN A 96 -9.05 -3.52 12.72
C ASN A 96 -8.83 -2.36 11.71
N GLU A 97 -9.65 -2.33 10.65
CA GLU A 97 -9.57 -1.32 9.60
C GLU A 97 -9.70 0.12 10.14
N GLN A 98 -10.48 0.30 11.22
CA GLN A 98 -10.70 1.59 11.85
C GLN A 98 -9.42 2.11 12.54
N ASP A 99 -8.60 1.24 13.14
CA ASP A 99 -7.33 1.62 13.75
C ASP A 99 -6.34 2.16 12.71
N PHE A 100 -6.28 1.51 11.55
CA PHE A 100 -5.49 1.97 10.41
C PHE A 100 -5.97 3.34 9.92
N ILE A 101 -7.28 3.52 9.75
CA ILE A 101 -7.87 4.81 9.34
C ILE A 101 -7.55 5.90 10.36
N ASN A 102 -7.71 5.62 11.65
CA ASN A 102 -7.48 6.58 12.73
C ASN A 102 -6.02 7.06 12.78
N LYS A 103 -5.06 6.14 12.67
CA LYS A 103 -3.61 6.44 12.68
C LYS A 103 -3.21 7.47 11.62
N TYR A 104 -3.86 7.43 10.46
CA TYR A 104 -3.50 8.25 9.31
C TYR A 104 -4.50 9.36 8.97
N SER A 105 -5.61 9.47 9.72
CA SER A 105 -6.57 10.57 9.55
C SER A 105 -6.13 11.87 10.22
N ASN A 106 -5.24 11.83 11.21
CA ASN A 106 -4.76 13.02 11.93
C ASN A 106 -3.63 13.82 11.25
N ASN A 107 -3.22 13.46 10.03
CA ASN A 107 -2.23 14.23 9.27
C ASN A 107 -2.83 15.35 8.39
N SER A 108 -4.12 15.67 8.54
CA SER A 108 -4.72 16.90 7.99
C SER A 108 -4.97 17.97 9.05
N SER A 109 -4.07 18.11 10.02
CA SER A 109 -4.01 19.35 10.82
C SER A 109 -3.58 20.48 9.90
N ILE A 110 -4.59 21.14 9.33
CA ILE A 110 -4.47 22.45 8.70
C ILE A 110 -3.79 23.35 9.74
N THR A 111 -2.56 23.77 9.48
CA THR A 111 -2.00 24.96 10.13
C THR A 111 -2.79 26.16 9.60
N GLU A 112 -3.92 26.46 10.23
CA GLU A 112 -4.47 27.82 10.20
C GLU A 112 -3.50 28.69 10.99
N SER A 113 -2.48 29.20 10.30
CA SER A 113 -1.77 30.39 10.75
C SER A 113 -2.73 31.57 10.58
N ASN A 114 -3.53 31.85 11.62
CA ASN A 114 -4.17 33.14 11.75
C ASN A 114 -3.06 34.20 11.86
N SER A 115 -2.88 34.95 10.78
CA SER A 115 -2.23 36.28 10.81
C SER A 115 -3.27 37.34 11.10
#